data_AF-A0A0F8XAH7-F1
#
_entry.id   AF-A0A0F8XAH7-F1
#
_cell.length_a   1.000
_cell.length_b   1.000
_cell.length_c   1.000
_cell.angle_alpha   90.00
_cell.angle_beta   90.00
_cell.angle_gamma   90.00
#
_symmetry.space_group_name_H-M   'P 1'
#
loop_
_entity.id
_entity.type
_entity.pdbx_description
1 polymer ?
#
loop_
_entity_poly.entity_id
_entity_poly.type
_entity_poly.pdbx_seq_one_letter_code
_entity_poly.pdbx_strand_id
1 'polypeptide(L)'
;MSIEKLPVFDDFPAEKGQSKIVLWIKNKIFAPISRRINWLLDRVLSEGFEIIPDGNEPGDNGNWRIIVSSGDWKVQKRVSDVWVDSYLTVDSDGDLTIGAGT
;
A
#
# COMPACT_ATOMS: atom_id res chain seq x y z
N MET A 1 -12.40 -1.65 2.69
CA MET A 1 -13.10 -0.46 3.21
C MET A 1 -12.54 0.74 2.45
N SER A 2 -13.35 1.42 1.64
CA SER A 2 -12.91 2.57 0.83
C SER A 2 -12.76 3.80 1.73
N ILE A 3 -11.62 4.49 1.68
CA ILE A 3 -11.42 5.73 2.42
C ILE A 3 -12.06 6.86 1.60
N GLU A 4 -13.20 7.38 2.07
CA GLU A 4 -13.85 8.55 1.49
C GLU A 4 -12.90 9.76 1.53
N LYS A 5 -12.76 10.45 0.38
CA LYS A 5 -12.01 11.70 0.29
C LYS A 5 -12.62 12.71 1.27
N LEU A 6 -11.80 13.27 2.15
CA LEU A 6 -12.22 14.34 3.05
C LEU A 6 -12.73 15.54 2.21
N PRO A 7 -13.98 16.03 2.43
CA PRO A 7 -14.61 17.11 1.64
C PRO A 7 -13.99 18.50 1.85
N VAL A 8 -12.93 18.59 2.66
CA VAL A 8 -12.27 19.84 3.07
C VAL A 8 -11.67 20.63 1.89
N PHE A 9 -11.64 20.08 0.67
CA PHE A 9 -10.97 20.69 -0.47
C PHE A 9 -11.87 21.06 -1.64
N ASP A 10 -13.19 20.82 -1.55
CA ASP A 10 -14.10 21.09 -2.67
C ASP A 10 -14.63 22.55 -2.67
N ASP A 11 -14.54 23.27 -1.54
CA ASP A 11 -15.19 24.58 -1.34
C ASP A 11 -14.23 25.78 -1.18
N PHE A 12 -13.07 25.80 -1.84
CA PHE A 12 -12.22 27.00 -1.80
C PHE A 12 -12.54 27.99 -2.93
N PRO A 13 -13.08 29.19 -2.63
CA PRO A 13 -13.39 30.18 -3.65
C PRO A 13 -12.12 30.62 -4.39
N ALA A 14 -12.23 30.72 -5.71
CA ALA A 14 -11.12 30.99 -6.62
C ALA A 14 -10.68 32.47 -6.61
N GLU A 15 -10.30 33.02 -5.46
CA GLU A 15 -9.63 34.32 -5.42
C GLU A 15 -8.17 34.14 -5.83
N LYS A 16 -7.80 34.79 -6.95
CA LYS A 16 -6.64 34.52 -7.82
C LYS A 16 -5.25 34.53 -7.14
N GLY A 17 -5.13 34.99 -5.91
CA GLY A 17 -3.89 34.99 -5.11
C GLY A 17 -3.84 33.88 -4.07
N GLN A 18 -4.92 33.72 -3.28
CA GLN A 18 -5.01 32.72 -2.22
C GLN A 18 -5.08 31.30 -2.80
N SER A 19 -5.73 31.12 -3.94
CA SER A 19 -5.85 29.83 -4.62
C SER A 19 -4.49 29.22 -4.97
N LYS A 20 -3.51 30.02 -5.41
CA LYS A 20 -2.17 29.53 -5.76
C LYS A 20 -1.37 29.06 -4.55
N ILE A 21 -1.44 29.80 -3.45
CA ILE A 21 -0.76 29.44 -2.20
C ILE A 21 -1.40 28.18 -1.61
N VAL A 22 -2.73 28.09 -1.61
CA VAL A 22 -3.46 26.90 -1.15
C VAL A 22 -3.15 25.69 -2.03
N LEU A 23 -3.11 25.85 -3.37
CA LEU A 23 -2.68 24.79 -4.29
C LEU A 23 -1.23 24.36 -4.04
N TRP A 24 -0.34 25.31 -3.76
CA TRP A 24 1.05 25.01 -3.43
C TRP A 24 1.16 24.22 -2.12
N ILE A 25 0.46 24.63 -1.05
CA ILE A 25 0.43 23.93 0.24
C ILE A 25 -0.16 22.53 0.06
N LYS A 26 -1.27 22.39 -0.67
CA LYS A 26 -1.90 21.10 -0.99
C LYS A 26 -0.92 20.16 -1.67
N ASN A 27 -0.20 20.64 -2.68
CA ASN A 27 0.67 19.80 -3.50
C ASN A 27 2.03 19.52 -2.85
N LYS A 28 2.60 20.48 -2.11
CA LYS A 28 3.96 20.38 -1.55
C LYS A 28 4.00 19.89 -0.11
N ILE A 29 2.94 20.12 0.67
CA ILE A 29 2.91 19.77 2.09
C ILE A 29 1.90 18.65 2.33
N PHE A 30 0.64 18.87 1.96
CA PHE A 30 -0.43 17.94 2.31
C PHE A 30 -0.33 16.61 1.56
N ALA A 31 -0.11 16.63 0.24
CA ALA A 31 -0.03 15.42 -0.57
C ALA A 31 1.11 14.47 -0.16
N PRO A 32 2.36 14.94 0.11
CA PRO A 32 3.43 14.07 0.60
C PRO A 32 3.14 13.50 2.00
N ILE A 33 2.59 14.31 2.90
CA ILE A 33 2.25 13.88 4.27
C ILE A 33 1.12 12.85 4.23
N SER A 34 0.06 13.11 3.47
CA SER A 34 -1.06 12.17 3.29
C SER A 34 -0.59 10.85 2.67
N ARG A 35 0.29 10.87 1.66
CA ARG A 35 0.89 9.63 1.13
C ARG A 35 1.67 8.86 2.17
N ARG A 36 2.46 9.54 3.01
CA ARG A 36 3.24 8.89 4.08
C ARG A 36 2.32 8.33 5.18
N ILE A 37 1.29 9.07 5.57
CA ILE A 37 0.29 8.60 6.54
C ILE A 37 -0.48 7.42 5.97
N ASN A 38 -0.91 7.47 4.71
CA ASN A 38 -1.60 6.35 4.07
C ASN A 38 -0.68 5.13 3.94
N TRP A 39 0.61 5.32 3.63
CA TRP A 39 1.60 4.26 3.63
C TRP A 39 1.81 3.66 5.03
N LEU A 40 1.84 4.50 6.07
CA LEU A 40 1.94 4.06 7.47
C LEU A 40 0.66 3.34 7.94
N LEU A 41 -0.51 3.85 7.55
CA LEU A 41 -1.80 3.26 7.88
C LEU A 41 -1.97 1.94 7.13
N ASP A 42 -1.53 1.84 5.89
CA ASP A 42 -1.45 0.56 5.18
C ASP A 42 -0.53 -0.40 5.95
N ARG A 43 0.69 0.02 6.33
CA ARG A 43 1.60 -0.76 7.19
C ARG A 43 1.01 -1.22 8.54
N VAL A 44 0.06 -0.49 9.11
CA VAL A 44 -0.54 -0.78 10.43
C VAL A 44 -1.87 -1.52 10.33
N LEU A 45 -2.64 -1.30 9.25
CA LEU A 45 -4.00 -1.81 9.09
C LEU A 45 -4.11 -2.94 8.06
N SER A 46 -3.17 -3.06 7.12
CA SER A 46 -3.13 -4.20 6.21
C SER A 46 -2.27 -5.30 6.80
N GLU A 47 -2.74 -6.54 6.65
CA GLU A 47 -2.04 -7.77 7.06
C GLU A 47 -0.71 -7.97 6.28
N GLY A 48 -0.34 -7.05 5.39
CA GLY A 48 0.96 -6.97 4.74
C GLY A 48 0.98 -6.03 3.52
N PHE A 49 2.18 -5.83 2.98
CA PHE A 49 2.47 -4.90 1.89
C PHE A 49 2.20 -5.54 0.52
N GLU A 50 1.21 -5.04 -0.23
CA GLU A 50 0.91 -5.49 -1.60
C GLU A 50 1.79 -4.80 -2.65
N ILE A 51 2.41 -5.59 -3.52
CA ILE A 51 3.20 -5.20 -4.68
C ILE A 51 2.34 -5.45 -5.91
N ILE A 52 1.93 -4.36 -6.56
CA ILE A 52 1.02 -4.35 -7.71
C ILE A 52 1.87 -4.22 -8.99
N PRO A 53 1.87 -5.22 -9.88
CA PRO A 53 2.52 -5.12 -11.19
C PRO A 53 1.87 -4.05 -12.08
N ASP A 54 2.62 -3.55 -13.05
CA ASP A 54 2.09 -2.56 -14.00
C ASP A 54 0.86 -3.09 -14.75
N GLY A 55 -0.21 -2.31 -14.73
CA GLY A 55 -1.48 -2.67 -15.38
C GLY A 55 -2.47 -3.42 -14.49
N ASN A 56 -2.09 -3.78 -13.26
CA ASN A 56 -3.00 -4.37 -12.27
C ASN A 56 -3.58 -3.31 -11.33
N GLU A 57 -4.75 -3.59 -10.78
CA GLU A 57 -5.39 -2.87 -9.68
C GLU A 57 -5.17 -3.61 -8.34
N PRO A 58 -5.34 -2.92 -7.18
CA PRO A 58 -5.28 -3.56 -5.88
C PRO A 58 -6.22 -4.77 -5.80
N GLY A 59 -5.65 -5.93 -5.48
CA GLY A 59 -6.36 -7.18 -5.37
C GLY A 59 -6.54 -7.99 -6.66
N ASP A 60 -5.95 -7.59 -7.78
CA ASP A 60 -5.92 -8.41 -8.99
C ASP A 60 -5.07 -9.68 -8.83
N ASN A 61 -5.41 -10.68 -9.65
CA ASN A 61 -4.57 -11.86 -9.80
C ASN A 61 -3.21 -11.50 -10.39
N GLY A 62 -2.16 -12.12 -9.86
CA GLY A 62 -0.77 -11.78 -10.20
C GLY A 62 -0.13 -10.75 -9.28
N ASN A 63 -0.91 -10.06 -8.43
CA ASN A 63 -0.34 -9.21 -7.39
C ASN A 63 0.43 -10.04 -6.37
N TRP A 64 1.45 -9.42 -5.78
CA TRP A 64 2.26 -10.04 -4.73
C TRP A 64 2.00 -9.33 -3.42
N ARG A 65 2.26 -9.97 -2.29
CA ARG A 65 2.32 -9.27 -1.00
C ARG A 65 3.39 -9.85 -0.10
N ILE A 66 3.85 -9.02 0.83
CA ILE A 66 4.75 -9.41 1.91
C ILE A 66 3.98 -9.26 3.22
N ILE A 67 3.77 -10.37 3.93
CA ILE A 67 3.09 -10.40 5.23
C ILE A 67 4.07 -10.81 6.33
N VAL A 68 3.75 -10.43 7.57
CA VAL A 68 4.39 -11.01 8.76
C VAL A 68 3.34 -11.85 9.47
N SER A 69 3.58 -13.16 9.58
CA SER A 69 2.66 -14.10 10.22
C SER A 69 3.41 -14.96 11.22
N SER A 70 2.99 -14.92 12.48
CA SER A 70 3.61 -15.69 13.57
C SER A 70 5.12 -15.42 13.78
N GLY A 71 5.61 -14.25 13.37
CA GLY A 71 7.03 -13.89 13.44
C GLY A 71 7.79 -14.09 12.12
N ASP A 72 7.21 -14.83 11.19
CA ASP A 72 7.84 -15.14 9.90
C ASP A 72 7.43 -14.12 8.83
N TRP A 73 8.39 -13.70 8.03
CA TRP A 73 8.13 -12.94 6.81
C TRP A 73 7.80 -13.90 5.68
N LYS A 74 6.61 -13.74 5.12
CA LYS A 74 6.13 -14.55 3.99
C LYS A 74 5.88 -13.67 2.78
N VAL A 75 6.37 -14.10 1.64
CA VAL A 75 5.97 -13.53 0.35
C VAL A 75 4.85 -14.40 -0.23
N GLN A 76 3.78 -13.78 -0.70
CA GLN A 76 2.61 -14.47 -1.26
C GLN A 76 2.27 -13.89 -2.63
N LYS A 77 1.69 -14.72 -3.50
CA LYS A 77 1.14 -14.29 -4.80
C LYS A 77 -0.37 -14.51 -4.80
N ARG A 78 -1.13 -13.57 -5.35
CA ARG A 78 -2.56 -13.73 -5.57
C ARG A 78 -2.82 -14.57 -6.81
N VAL A 79 -3.45 -15.72 -6.64
CA VAL A 79 -3.81 -16.67 -7.70
C VAL A 79 -5.25 -17.11 -7.47
N SER A 80 -6.10 -16.94 -8.47
CA SER A 80 -7.53 -17.25 -8.38
C SER A 80 -8.21 -16.61 -7.16
N ASP A 81 -7.92 -15.33 -6.94
CA ASP A 81 -8.43 -14.47 -5.86
C ASP A 81 -8.01 -14.87 -4.43
N VAL A 82 -7.09 -15.83 -4.31
CA VAL A 82 -6.54 -16.30 -3.03
C VAL A 82 -5.05 -15.98 -2.95
N TRP A 83 -4.58 -15.59 -1.77
CA TRP A 83 -3.16 -15.42 -1.50
C TRP A 83 -2.51 -16.78 -1.23
N VAL A 84 -1.55 -17.14 -2.08
CA VAL A 84 -0.80 -18.40 -2.00
C VAL A 84 0.63 -18.10 -1.53
N ASP A 85 1.11 -18.83 -0.52
CA ASP A 85 2.49 -18.77 -0.05
C ASP A 85 3.44 -19.01 -1.22
N SER A 86 4.36 -18.07 -1.42
CA SER A 86 5.47 -18.28 -2.34
C SER A 86 6.54 -19.14 -1.67
N TYR A 87 7.47 -19.63 -2.46
CA TYR A 87 8.58 -20.44 -1.98
C TYR A 87 9.56 -19.69 -1.07
N LEU A 88 9.43 -18.36 -0.92
CA LEU A 88 10.33 -17.54 -0.10
C LEU A 88 9.71 -17.26 1.27
N THR A 89 10.31 -17.82 2.32
CA THR A 89 9.98 -17.51 3.72
C THR A 89 11.26 -17.14 4.46
N VAL A 90 11.21 -16.08 5.27
CA VAL A 90 12.25 -15.80 6.29
C VAL A 90 11.61 -16.07 7.64
N ASP A 91 12.12 -17.04 8.38
CA ASP A 91 11.57 -17.37 9.68
C ASP A 91 11.99 -16.36 10.78
N SER A 92 11.44 -16.54 11.97
CA SER A 92 11.75 -15.69 13.14
C SER A 92 13.22 -15.72 13.57
N ASP A 93 13.96 -16.76 13.20
CA ASP A 93 15.39 -16.90 13.51
C ASP A 93 16.27 -16.21 12.44
N GLY A 94 15.65 -15.74 11.35
CA GLY A 94 16.29 -15.03 10.25
C GLY A 94 16.76 -15.96 9.13
N ASP A 95 16.41 -17.24 9.17
CA ASP A 95 16.79 -18.21 8.16
C ASP A 95 15.89 -18.09 6.93
N LEU A 96 16.53 -18.15 5.76
CA LEU A 96 15.87 -18.06 4.47
C LEU A 96 15.53 -19.45 3.95
N THR A 97 14.25 -19.75 3.82
CA THR A 97 13.77 -20.94 3.13
C THR A 97 13.34 -20.58 1.72
N ILE A 98 13.91 -21.27 0.73
CA ILE A 98 13.49 -21.26 -0.67
C ILE A 98 12.98 -22.65 -1.01
N GLY A 99 11.66 -22.82 -1.12
CA GLY A 99 11.06 -24.09 -1.55
C GLY A 99 11.48 -24.49 -2.97
N ALA A 100 11.80 -25.77 -3.16
CA ALA A 100 12.01 -26.33 -4.49
C ALA A 100 10.64 -26.51 -5.17
N GLY A 101 10.37 -25.70 -6.20
CA GLY A 101 9.17 -25.89 -7.02
C GLY A 101 9.19 -27.26 -7.70
N THR A 102 8.08 -27.99 -7.62
CA THR A 102 7.78 -29.11 -8.54
C THR A 102 7.29 -28.59 -9.87
#